data_AF-A0A9E2Q4H9-F1
#
_entry.id   AF-A0A9E2Q4H9-F1
#
_cell.length_a   1.000
_cell.length_b   1.000
_cell.length_c   1.000
_cell.angle_alpha   90.00
_cell.angle_beta   90.00
_cell.angle_gamma   90.00
#
_symmetry.space_group_name_H-M   'P 1'
#
loop_
_entity.id
_entity.type
_entity.pdbx_description
1 polymer ?
#
loop_
_entity_poly.entity_id
_entity_poly.type
_entity_poly.pdbx_seq_one_letter_code
_entity_poly.pdbx_strand_id
1 'polypeptide(L)'
;MSGGPTANVGPVDPAPAEPTPGEPAPGGPTPGGTRGLSRRALLGWGGALAGLAAAGAGGAAVGAHRATAGAATGGATTTAGVHAFTGEHQAGITTAAQDRLYFAAFDLTTTSRDDLVTLLRTWTVMAARMTQGLSAGPFGAVSGPYDAPPDDTGEAMDLPAAALTVTFGLGRSLFVDDSGADRFGLAGNLPAALADLPHFPKDDLDPDRCGGDLVIQACADDPQVAVHAVRNLARAAFGTAVIRWAQLGFGRTSSTTTA
;
A
#
# COMPACT_ATOMS: atom_id res chain seq x y z
N MET A 1 18.60 16.65 -81.06
CA MET A 1 19.65 17.60 -80.65
C MET A 1 19.96 17.37 -79.18
N SER A 2 21.23 17.09 -78.87
CA SER A 2 21.91 17.14 -77.56
C SER A 2 21.40 16.21 -76.43
N GLY A 3 22.17 15.38 -75.72
CA GLY A 3 23.63 15.19 -75.64
C GLY A 3 24.14 15.23 -74.18
N GLY A 4 24.27 14.05 -73.54
CA GLY A 4 25.23 13.70 -72.45
C GLY A 4 24.95 14.09 -70.98
N PRO A 5 25.69 13.54 -69.98
CA PRO A 5 26.69 12.45 -70.02
C PRO A 5 26.42 11.27 -69.04
N THR A 6 27.30 10.28 -69.17
CA THR A 6 27.43 8.94 -68.58
C THR A 6 27.91 8.88 -67.13
N ALA A 7 27.50 7.85 -66.39
CA ALA A 7 28.33 7.19 -65.38
C ALA A 7 28.10 5.67 -65.39
N ASN A 8 29.21 4.94 -65.54
CA ASN A 8 29.34 3.49 -65.60
C ASN A 8 29.84 3.00 -64.24
N VAL A 9 29.19 2.00 -63.64
CA VAL A 9 29.71 1.27 -62.48
C VAL A 9 29.44 -0.23 -62.70
N GLY A 10 30.54 -0.99 -62.79
CA GLY A 10 30.57 -2.45 -62.93
C GLY A 10 30.29 -3.21 -61.62
N PRO A 11 30.55 -4.52 -61.59
CA PRO A 11 29.60 -5.52 -61.07
C PRO A 11 29.73 -5.78 -59.56
N VAL A 12 28.65 -6.29 -58.95
CA VAL A 12 28.66 -6.85 -57.59
C VAL A 12 28.23 -8.32 -57.67
N ASP A 13 29.14 -9.21 -57.28
CA ASP A 13 28.99 -10.66 -57.22
C ASP A 13 27.89 -11.12 -56.22
N PRO A 14 27.29 -12.31 -56.42
CA PRO A 14 26.30 -12.86 -55.51
C PRO A 14 26.91 -13.36 -54.19
N ALA A 15 26.16 -13.17 -53.10
CA ALA A 15 26.52 -13.52 -51.74
C ALA A 15 26.71 -15.04 -51.50
N PRO A 16 27.65 -15.46 -50.62
CA PRO A 16 27.77 -16.84 -50.17
C PRO A 16 26.77 -17.15 -49.04
N ALA A 17 26.25 -18.38 -49.03
CA ALA A 17 25.33 -18.90 -48.02
C ALA A 17 26.02 -19.94 -47.13
N GLU A 18 25.94 -19.80 -45.80
CA GLU A 18 26.16 -20.84 -44.76
C GLU A 18 25.59 -20.36 -43.40
N PRO A 19 25.48 -21.19 -42.32
CA PRO A 19 24.86 -22.52 -42.24
C PRO A 19 23.89 -22.65 -41.03
N THR A 20 22.99 -23.64 -41.08
CA THR A 20 22.07 -24.04 -39.99
C THR A 20 22.77 -24.77 -38.84
N PRO A 21 22.49 -24.44 -37.56
CA PRO A 21 22.93 -25.24 -36.42
C PRO A 21 22.06 -26.49 -36.21
N GLY A 22 22.72 -27.64 -36.09
CA GLY A 22 22.13 -28.94 -35.80
C GLY A 22 21.95 -29.24 -34.31
N GLU A 23 21.07 -30.21 -34.06
CA GLU A 23 20.58 -30.72 -32.77
C GLU A 23 21.53 -31.74 -32.11
N PRO A 24 21.65 -31.79 -30.77
CA PRO A 24 22.44 -32.82 -30.08
C PRO A 24 21.58 -34.00 -29.57
N ALA A 25 22.09 -35.22 -29.75
CA ALA A 25 21.56 -36.48 -29.23
C ALA A 25 22.30 -36.95 -27.93
N PRO A 26 21.76 -37.92 -27.16
CA PRO A 26 21.92 -37.98 -25.70
C PRO A 26 22.94 -39.02 -25.17
N GLY A 27 23.30 -38.91 -23.88
CA GLY A 27 23.80 -40.05 -23.10
C GLY A 27 24.39 -39.75 -21.70
N GLY A 28 23.87 -40.42 -20.65
CA GLY A 28 24.65 -40.94 -19.51
C GLY A 28 24.33 -40.40 -18.10
N PRO A 29 24.43 -41.22 -17.02
CA PRO A 29 23.47 -41.24 -15.90
C PRO A 29 23.85 -40.52 -14.58
N THR A 30 22.81 -40.33 -13.76
CA THR A 30 22.64 -39.66 -12.46
C THR A 30 23.49 -40.18 -11.29
N PRO A 31 23.75 -39.33 -10.28
CA PRO A 31 23.66 -39.73 -8.88
C PRO A 31 22.64 -38.89 -8.09
N GLY A 32 21.84 -39.58 -7.27
CA GLY A 32 20.84 -38.99 -6.38
C GLY A 32 21.42 -38.33 -5.13
N GLY A 33 20.61 -37.48 -4.50
CA GLY A 33 20.93 -36.82 -3.24
C GLY A 33 19.81 -35.93 -2.71
N THR A 34 18.96 -36.52 -1.87
CA THR A 34 18.08 -35.94 -0.81
C THR A 34 17.80 -34.43 -0.79
N ARG A 35 16.50 -34.09 -0.90
CA ARG A 35 15.90 -32.80 -0.49
C ARG A 35 16.05 -32.61 1.02
N GLY A 36 16.84 -31.62 1.43
CA GLY A 36 16.90 -31.12 2.81
C GLY A 36 16.36 -29.69 2.89
N LEU A 37 15.35 -29.48 3.74
CA LEU A 37 14.84 -28.17 4.13
C LEU A 37 15.81 -27.46 5.10
N SER A 38 15.98 -26.16 4.86
CA SER A 38 16.17 -25.05 5.83
C SER A 38 17.27 -25.12 6.90
N ARG A 39 18.22 -24.17 6.81
CA ARG A 39 19.06 -23.68 7.93
C ARG A 39 19.11 -22.15 8.03
N ARG A 40 18.09 -21.44 7.52
CA ARG A 40 18.05 -19.96 7.62
C ARG A 40 16.67 -19.38 7.97
N ALA A 41 15.83 -20.19 8.60
CA ALA A 41 14.74 -19.71 9.42
C ALA A 41 15.01 -20.21 10.84
N LEU A 42 14.77 -19.37 11.86
CA LEU A 42 15.00 -19.59 13.29
C LEU A 42 16.32 -19.05 13.85
N LEU A 43 16.50 -17.72 13.83
CA LEU A 43 17.13 -17.01 14.95
C LEU A 43 16.58 -15.58 15.02
N GLY A 44 16.00 -15.24 16.18
CA GLY A 44 15.69 -13.86 16.56
C GLY A 44 14.20 -13.57 16.64
N TRP A 45 13.53 -14.11 17.65
CA TRP A 45 12.60 -13.38 18.54
C TRP A 45 12.10 -14.37 19.59
N GLY A 46 12.79 -14.39 20.74
CA GLY A 46 12.44 -15.24 21.86
C GLY A 46 13.49 -15.14 22.96
N GLY A 47 13.16 -14.45 24.04
CA GLY A 47 13.88 -14.58 25.31
C GLY A 47 14.10 -13.28 26.07
N ALA A 48 13.11 -12.90 26.91
CA ALA A 48 13.37 -12.27 28.21
C ALA A 48 12.09 -12.30 29.07
N LEU A 49 11.65 -13.49 29.46
CA LEU A 49 10.75 -13.69 30.60
C LEU A 49 11.30 -14.84 31.44
N ALA A 50 12.05 -14.51 32.49
CA ALA A 50 12.19 -15.28 33.73
C ALA A 50 13.14 -14.56 34.71
N GLY A 51 12.71 -14.36 35.96
CA GLY A 51 13.59 -13.96 37.06
C GLY A 51 12.86 -13.43 38.30
N LEU A 52 12.45 -14.34 39.18
CA LEU A 52 11.78 -14.09 40.47
C LEU A 52 12.76 -13.70 41.60
N ALA A 53 12.29 -12.79 42.47
CA ALA A 53 12.44 -12.67 43.94
C ALA A 53 13.81 -12.75 44.66
N ALA A 54 14.14 -11.70 45.45
CA ALA A 54 14.56 -11.78 46.86
C ALA A 54 14.66 -10.37 47.51
N ALA A 55 14.25 -10.26 48.77
CA ALA A 55 14.22 -9.04 49.58
C ALA A 55 15.59 -8.68 50.20
N GLY A 56 15.85 -7.39 50.41
CA GLY A 56 16.96 -6.87 51.21
C GLY A 56 16.94 -5.35 51.34
N ALA A 57 16.92 -4.85 52.58
CA ALA A 57 16.88 -3.42 52.92
C ALA A 57 18.25 -2.75 52.76
N GLY A 58 18.27 -1.51 52.27
CA GLY A 58 19.46 -0.65 52.25
C GLY A 58 19.43 0.35 51.09
N GLY A 59 19.46 1.66 51.40
CA GLY A 59 19.09 2.72 50.46
C GLY A 59 20.16 3.12 49.43
N ALA A 60 19.70 3.75 48.35
CA ALA A 60 20.35 4.86 47.64
C ALA A 60 19.41 5.37 46.53
N ALA A 61 19.31 6.68 46.40
CA ALA A 61 18.36 7.39 45.55
C ALA A 61 18.65 7.23 44.05
N VAL A 62 17.62 6.91 43.26
CA VAL A 62 17.52 7.23 41.83
C VAL A 62 16.08 7.64 41.54
N GLY A 63 15.89 8.83 41.01
CA GLY A 63 14.59 9.45 40.75
C GLY A 63 13.75 8.64 39.76
N ALA A 64 12.67 8.05 40.25
CA ALA A 64 11.60 7.52 39.42
C ALA A 64 10.48 8.56 39.35
N HIS A 65 10.29 9.18 38.19
CA HIS A 65 9.05 9.88 37.88
C HIS A 65 7.92 8.85 37.86
N ARG A 66 7.18 8.74 38.96
CA ARG A 66 5.86 8.12 38.99
C ARG A 66 4.90 9.03 38.23
N ALA A 67 4.66 8.71 36.96
CA ALA A 67 3.49 9.21 36.26
C ALA A 67 2.26 8.61 36.93
N THR A 68 1.51 9.44 37.63
CA THR A 68 0.18 9.13 38.13
C THR A 68 -0.74 8.90 36.92
N ALA A 69 -1.11 7.64 36.68
CA ALA A 69 -2.20 7.31 35.78
C ALA A 69 -3.52 7.78 36.41
N GLY A 70 -3.89 9.03 36.15
CA GLY A 70 -5.26 9.48 36.31
C GLY A 70 -6.09 8.82 35.23
N ALA A 71 -7.06 7.99 35.63
CA ALA A 71 -8.08 7.48 34.75
C ALA A 71 -8.91 8.66 34.23
N ALA A 72 -8.59 9.11 33.01
CA ALA A 72 -9.42 10.04 32.25
C ALA A 72 -10.14 9.24 31.16
N THR A 73 -11.45 9.27 31.24
CA THR A 73 -12.41 8.65 30.35
C THR A 73 -12.27 9.19 28.92
N GLY A 74 -11.97 8.30 27.97
CA GLY A 74 -12.37 8.31 26.56
C GLY A 74 -12.61 9.65 25.85
N GLY A 75 -11.56 10.45 25.67
CA GLY A 75 -11.51 11.48 24.64
C GLY A 75 -10.10 11.50 24.07
N ALA A 76 -9.91 11.02 22.84
CA ALA A 76 -8.62 11.10 22.19
C ALA A 76 -8.22 12.58 22.08
N THR A 77 -7.20 12.97 22.83
CA THR A 77 -6.63 14.32 22.79
C THR A 77 -6.08 14.55 21.38
N THR A 78 -6.84 15.23 20.54
CA THR A 78 -6.37 15.83 19.30
C THR A 78 -5.37 16.93 19.66
N THR A 79 -4.08 16.65 19.56
CA THR A 79 -3.13 17.72 19.26
C THR A 79 -3.63 18.37 17.97
N ALA A 80 -3.78 19.69 17.94
CA ALA A 80 -4.33 20.41 16.79
C ALA A 80 -3.71 19.89 15.48
N GLY A 81 -4.52 19.29 14.61
CA GLY A 81 -4.08 18.74 13.32
C GLY A 81 -3.56 17.30 13.31
N VAL A 82 -3.73 16.48 14.35
CA VAL A 82 -3.36 15.04 14.35
C VAL A 82 -4.53 14.18 14.85
N HIS A 83 -4.87 13.12 14.13
CA HIS A 83 -5.88 12.14 14.54
C HIS A 83 -5.24 10.79 14.90
N ALA A 84 -5.82 10.10 15.88
CA ALA A 84 -5.43 8.72 16.19
C ALA A 84 -5.79 7.81 15.00
N PHE A 85 -4.83 7.00 14.56
CA PHE A 85 -5.06 6.00 13.52
C PHE A 85 -5.74 4.74 14.06
N THR A 86 -5.37 4.32 15.28
CA THR A 86 -5.92 3.14 15.94
C THR A 86 -7.10 3.52 16.83
N GLY A 87 -8.09 2.63 16.88
CA GLY A 87 -9.30 2.80 17.67
C GLY A 87 -10.29 1.68 17.36
N GLU A 88 -11.45 1.72 18.02
CA GLU A 88 -12.57 0.80 17.73
C GLU A 88 -13.15 1.04 16.33
N HIS A 89 -13.12 2.29 15.86
CA HIS A 89 -13.56 2.69 14.53
C HIS A 89 -12.41 3.40 13.80
N GLN A 90 -12.34 3.22 12.48
CA GLN A 90 -11.41 3.99 11.65
C GLN A 90 -11.78 5.49 11.71
N ALA A 91 -10.77 6.35 11.77
CA ALA A 91 -10.95 7.78 11.58
C ALA A 91 -11.41 8.10 10.14
N GLY A 92 -11.87 9.33 9.90
CA GLY A 92 -12.39 9.76 8.59
C GLY A 92 -13.88 9.41 8.34
N ILE A 93 -14.58 8.93 9.38
CA ILE A 93 -16.03 8.65 9.34
C ILE A 93 -16.78 9.67 10.21
N THR A 94 -16.56 9.63 11.52
CA THR A 94 -17.11 10.61 12.47
C THR A 94 -16.16 11.78 12.75
N THR A 95 -14.96 11.73 12.17
CA THR A 95 -14.01 12.85 12.17
C THR A 95 -14.65 14.04 11.47
N ALA A 96 -14.45 15.25 12.00
CA ALA A 96 -14.92 16.46 11.35
C ALA A 96 -14.35 16.55 9.91
N ALA A 97 -15.19 16.94 8.96
CA ALA A 97 -14.82 17.01 7.55
C ALA A 97 -13.62 17.95 7.33
N GLN A 98 -12.56 17.43 6.73
CA GLN A 98 -11.37 18.18 6.34
C GLN A 98 -11.56 18.89 4.99
N ASP A 99 -10.71 19.87 4.70
CA ASP A 99 -10.86 20.71 3.50
C ASP A 99 -10.54 19.98 2.17
N ARG A 100 -9.80 18.87 2.21
CA ARG A 100 -9.31 18.14 1.02
C ARG A 100 -9.54 16.64 1.14
N LEU A 101 -9.80 16.02 -0.01
CA LEU A 101 -9.96 14.58 -0.19
C LEU A 101 -9.10 14.11 -1.36
N TYR A 102 -8.45 12.96 -1.19
CA TYR A 102 -8.05 12.10 -2.30
C TYR A 102 -8.62 10.70 -2.08
N PHE A 103 -9.51 10.29 -2.98
CA PHE A 103 -10.14 8.97 -2.97
C PHE A 103 -9.56 8.13 -4.10
N ALA A 104 -9.19 6.89 -3.82
CA ALA A 104 -8.70 5.97 -4.84
C ALA A 104 -9.28 4.57 -4.64
N ALA A 105 -9.73 3.96 -5.74
CA ALA A 105 -10.12 2.57 -5.80
C ALA A 105 -9.04 1.75 -6.50
N PHE A 106 -8.88 0.50 -6.08
CA PHE A 106 -7.85 -0.41 -6.56
C PHE A 106 -8.46 -1.74 -6.98
N ASP A 107 -7.94 -2.30 -8.07
CA ASP A 107 -8.20 -3.68 -8.48
C ASP A 107 -7.01 -4.56 -8.08
N LEU A 108 -7.28 -5.71 -7.47
CA LEU A 108 -6.26 -6.69 -7.12
C LEU A 108 -5.82 -7.45 -8.37
N THR A 109 -4.52 -7.44 -8.61
CA THR A 109 -3.87 -8.21 -9.68
C THR A 109 -3.31 -9.53 -9.17
N THR A 110 -3.08 -9.66 -7.86
CA THR A 110 -2.69 -10.94 -7.25
C THR A 110 -3.87 -11.90 -7.16
N THR A 111 -3.58 -13.19 -7.17
CA THR A 111 -4.50 -14.28 -6.81
C THR A 111 -4.17 -14.91 -5.46
N SER A 112 -3.13 -14.40 -4.78
CA SER A 112 -2.65 -14.89 -3.48
C SER A 112 -3.31 -14.11 -2.34
N ARG A 113 -4.01 -14.83 -1.45
CA ARG A 113 -4.54 -14.26 -0.21
C ARG A 113 -3.42 -13.76 0.71
N ASP A 114 -2.26 -14.43 0.70
CA ASP A 114 -1.12 -14.06 1.55
C ASP A 114 -0.51 -12.72 1.10
N ASP A 115 -0.51 -12.44 -0.21
CA ASP A 115 -0.07 -11.16 -0.76
C ASP A 115 -1.04 -10.04 -0.35
N LEU A 116 -2.35 -10.30 -0.42
CA LEU A 116 -3.37 -9.36 0.05
C LEU A 116 -3.21 -9.04 1.56
N VAL A 117 -3.02 -10.06 2.40
CA VAL A 117 -2.77 -9.88 3.83
C VAL A 117 -1.50 -9.05 4.07
N THR A 118 -0.45 -9.33 3.30
CA THR A 118 0.81 -8.58 3.39
C THR A 118 0.62 -7.12 2.98
N LEU A 119 -0.10 -6.85 1.90
CA LEU A 119 -0.43 -5.50 1.45
C LEU A 119 -1.19 -4.72 2.52
N LEU A 120 -2.26 -5.28 3.07
CA LEU A 120 -3.08 -4.62 4.09
C LEU A 120 -2.27 -4.32 5.36
N ARG A 121 -1.37 -5.22 5.79
CA ARG A 121 -0.47 -4.97 6.92
C ARG A 121 0.52 -3.85 6.63
N THR A 122 1.11 -3.83 5.44
CA THR A 122 2.02 -2.78 4.99
C THR A 122 1.30 -1.43 4.97
N TRP A 123 0.14 -1.35 4.34
CA TRP A 123 -0.71 -0.15 4.35
C TRP A 123 -1.07 0.33 5.74
N THR A 124 -1.39 -0.58 6.66
CA THR A 124 -1.69 -0.26 8.06
C THR A 124 -0.51 0.46 8.73
N VAL A 125 0.72 -0.06 8.58
CA VAL A 125 1.91 0.56 9.16
C VAL A 125 2.18 1.91 8.52
N MET A 126 2.09 2.02 7.20
CA MET A 126 2.34 3.27 6.49
C MET A 126 1.34 4.36 6.88
N ALA A 127 0.04 4.03 6.88
CA ALA A 127 -1.02 4.97 7.27
C ALA A 127 -0.90 5.39 8.73
N ALA A 128 -0.57 4.47 9.64
CA ALA A 128 -0.32 4.79 11.05
C ALA A 128 0.83 5.78 11.22
N ARG A 129 1.84 5.76 10.36
CA ARG A 129 2.95 6.73 10.40
C ARG A 129 2.53 8.08 9.81
N MET A 130 1.97 8.09 8.61
CA MET A 130 1.64 9.31 7.87
C MET A 130 0.59 10.15 8.60
N THR A 131 -0.40 9.52 9.23
CA THR A 131 -1.42 10.23 10.06
C THR A 131 -0.81 10.95 11.27
N GLN A 132 0.41 10.60 11.68
CA GLN A 132 1.17 11.29 12.73
C GLN A 132 2.18 12.29 12.16
N GLY A 133 2.12 12.60 10.87
CA GLY A 133 3.06 13.50 10.19
C GLY A 133 4.46 12.91 10.00
N LEU A 134 4.60 11.58 10.09
CA LEU A 134 5.86 10.88 9.84
C LEU A 134 5.92 10.38 8.39
N SER A 135 7.13 10.09 7.92
CA SER A 135 7.33 9.45 6.62
C SER A 135 6.66 8.06 6.53
N ALA A 136 6.28 7.67 5.32
CA ALA A 136 5.56 6.44 5.01
C ALA A 136 6.28 5.16 5.48
N GLY A 137 7.62 5.18 5.51
CA GLY A 137 8.43 4.11 6.10
C GLY A 137 9.47 4.61 7.10
N PRO A 138 10.26 3.69 7.71
CA PRO A 138 11.29 4.01 8.68
C PRO A 138 12.29 5.07 8.22
N PHE A 139 12.64 5.06 6.92
CA PHE A 139 13.48 6.06 6.30
C PHE A 139 12.64 7.05 5.49
N GLY A 140 12.82 8.35 5.74
CA GLY A 140 12.24 9.41 4.91
C GLY A 140 12.97 9.54 3.57
N ALA A 141 12.48 10.43 2.71
CA ALA A 141 12.92 10.51 1.31
C ALA A 141 14.40 10.88 1.08
N VAL A 142 15.09 11.41 2.09
CA VAL A 142 16.51 11.79 2.04
C VAL A 142 17.38 10.99 3.02
N SER A 143 16.88 9.86 3.51
CA SER A 143 17.55 9.00 4.48
C SER A 143 17.47 7.51 4.09
N GLY A 144 18.27 6.66 4.73
CA GLY A 144 18.29 5.22 4.46
C GLY A 144 19.48 4.78 3.61
N PRO A 145 19.49 3.52 3.14
CA PRO A 145 20.56 2.97 2.32
C PRO A 145 20.70 3.74 1.01
N TYR A 146 21.94 4.08 0.63
CA TYR A 146 22.23 4.85 -0.59
C TYR A 146 21.82 4.13 -1.88
N ASP A 147 21.86 2.79 -1.87
CA ASP A 147 21.61 1.90 -2.99
C ASP A 147 20.17 1.36 -3.06
N ALA A 148 19.28 1.81 -2.17
CA ALA A 148 17.88 1.44 -2.15
C ALA A 148 16.97 2.63 -2.50
N PRO A 149 15.82 2.40 -3.17
CA PRO A 149 14.79 3.42 -3.26
C PRO A 149 14.33 3.86 -1.86
N PRO A 150 13.98 5.15 -1.66
CA PRO A 150 13.51 5.61 -0.36
C PRO A 150 12.14 5.00 0.01
N ASP A 151 11.88 4.88 1.31
CA ASP A 151 10.58 4.39 1.80
C ASP A 151 9.46 5.43 1.67
N ASP A 152 9.79 6.70 1.42
CA ASP A 152 8.86 7.81 1.21
C ASP A 152 9.23 8.61 -0.05
N THR A 153 8.23 9.09 -0.77
CA THR A 153 8.43 9.87 -2.01
C THR A 153 8.83 11.33 -1.79
N GLY A 154 8.70 11.86 -0.57
CA GLY A 154 9.30 13.12 -0.13
C GLY A 154 8.48 14.37 -0.38
N GLU A 155 7.38 14.30 -1.12
CA GLU A 155 6.56 15.46 -1.45
C GLU A 155 5.87 16.06 -0.22
N ALA A 156 5.66 15.32 0.87
CA ALA A 156 5.11 15.89 2.12
C ALA A 156 6.20 16.20 3.17
N MET A 157 7.48 16.21 2.78
CA MET A 157 8.56 16.58 3.69
C MET A 157 8.34 18.00 4.22
N ASP A 158 8.59 18.18 5.51
CA ASP A 158 8.41 19.44 6.24
C ASP A 158 6.95 19.96 6.32
N LEU A 159 5.97 19.20 5.82
CA LEU A 159 4.55 19.46 6.06
C LEU A 159 4.09 18.82 7.38
N PRO A 160 3.13 19.44 8.10
CA PRO A 160 2.52 18.81 9.26
C PRO A 160 1.62 17.63 8.84
N ALA A 161 1.13 16.87 9.81
CA ALA A 161 0.13 15.83 9.58
C ALA A 161 -1.18 16.35 8.95
N ALA A 162 -1.47 17.65 9.07
CA ALA A 162 -2.59 18.35 8.43
C ALA A 162 -3.95 17.65 8.60
N ALA A 163 -4.25 17.19 9.82
CA ALA A 163 -5.47 16.46 10.14
C ALA A 163 -5.71 15.22 9.25
N LEU A 164 -4.63 14.60 8.75
CA LEU A 164 -4.72 13.44 7.88
C LEU A 164 -5.46 12.29 8.58
N THR A 165 -6.48 11.78 7.90
CA THR A 165 -7.08 10.49 8.16
C THR A 165 -6.98 9.63 6.92
N VAL A 166 -6.68 8.35 7.10
CA VAL A 166 -6.69 7.34 6.03
C VAL A 166 -7.69 6.25 6.42
N THR A 167 -8.71 6.06 5.59
CA THR A 167 -9.77 5.06 5.81
C THR A 167 -9.72 4.03 4.69
N PHE A 168 -9.75 2.76 5.05
CA PHE A 168 -9.79 1.63 4.10
C PHE A 168 -11.19 1.04 4.01
N GLY A 169 -11.62 0.76 2.78
CA GLY A 169 -12.85 0.02 2.49
C GLY A 169 -12.58 -1.18 1.58
N LEU A 170 -13.45 -2.19 1.68
CA LEU A 170 -13.38 -3.41 0.89
C LEU A 170 -14.60 -3.46 -0.03
N GLY A 171 -14.34 -3.56 -1.33
CA GLY A 171 -15.38 -3.72 -2.34
C GLY A 171 -15.92 -5.14 -2.40
N ARG A 172 -17.11 -5.30 -2.98
CA ARG A 172 -17.77 -6.61 -3.16
C ARG A 172 -16.90 -7.59 -3.96
N SER A 173 -16.22 -7.09 -4.98
CA SER A 173 -15.37 -7.84 -5.92
C SER A 173 -14.13 -8.46 -5.26
N LEU A 174 -13.78 -8.04 -4.04
CA LEU A 174 -12.78 -8.70 -3.19
C LEU A 174 -13.25 -10.07 -2.72
N PHE A 175 -14.54 -10.21 -2.42
CA PHE A 175 -15.11 -11.43 -1.81
C PHE A 175 -15.55 -12.42 -2.89
N VAL A 176 -16.18 -11.92 -3.94
CA VAL A 176 -16.68 -12.70 -5.07
C VAL A 176 -16.51 -11.89 -6.35
N ASP A 177 -16.04 -12.50 -7.43
CA ASP A 177 -15.98 -11.82 -8.73
C ASP A 177 -17.36 -11.70 -9.39
N ASP A 178 -17.42 -11.10 -10.59
CA ASP A 178 -18.66 -10.90 -11.35
C ASP A 178 -19.37 -12.22 -11.72
N SER A 179 -18.66 -13.34 -11.71
CA SER A 179 -19.23 -14.69 -11.92
C SER A 179 -19.70 -15.35 -10.61
N GLY A 180 -19.47 -14.70 -9.47
CA GLY A 180 -19.73 -15.22 -8.14
C GLY A 180 -18.64 -16.14 -7.59
N ALA A 181 -17.47 -16.20 -8.23
CA ALA A 181 -16.38 -17.07 -7.79
C ALA A 181 -15.61 -16.45 -6.62
N ASP A 182 -15.30 -17.29 -5.63
CA ASP A 182 -14.51 -16.88 -4.46
C ASP A 182 -13.02 -16.76 -4.81
N ARG A 183 -12.53 -15.53 -4.90
CA ARG A 183 -11.15 -15.24 -5.33
C ARG A 183 -10.10 -15.56 -4.27
N PHE A 184 -10.45 -15.42 -2.99
CA PHE A 184 -9.49 -15.46 -1.88
C PHE A 184 -9.93 -16.35 -0.71
N GLY A 185 -10.97 -17.17 -0.88
CA GLY A 185 -11.58 -17.94 0.20
C GLY A 185 -12.34 -17.05 1.21
N LEU A 186 -12.90 -15.93 0.74
CA LEU A 186 -13.54 -14.91 1.57
C LEU A 186 -15.05 -14.81 1.36
N ALA A 187 -15.64 -15.54 0.41
CA ALA A 187 -17.07 -15.39 0.07
C ALA A 187 -18.00 -15.55 1.28
N GLY A 188 -17.66 -16.43 2.23
CA GLY A 188 -18.41 -16.61 3.48
C GLY A 188 -18.40 -15.42 4.45
N ASN A 189 -17.52 -14.43 4.22
CA ASN A 189 -17.42 -13.19 5.01
C ASN A 189 -18.05 -11.98 4.31
N LEU A 190 -18.66 -12.16 3.13
CA LEU A 190 -19.31 -11.09 2.40
C LEU A 190 -20.51 -10.56 3.21
N PRO A 191 -20.49 -9.29 3.66
CA PRO A 191 -21.61 -8.75 4.42
C PRO A 191 -22.86 -8.64 3.54
N ALA A 192 -24.03 -9.05 4.08
CA ALA A 192 -25.29 -8.94 3.35
C ALA A 192 -25.65 -7.49 2.95
N ALA A 193 -25.17 -6.51 3.72
CA ALA A 193 -25.33 -5.08 3.43
C ALA A 193 -24.49 -4.60 2.22
N LEU A 194 -23.45 -5.35 1.82
CA LEU A 194 -22.63 -5.06 0.65
C LEU A 194 -23.23 -5.71 -0.61
N ALA A 195 -24.54 -5.50 -0.79
CA ALA A 195 -25.28 -5.91 -1.97
C ALA A 195 -25.04 -4.91 -3.12
N ASP A 196 -25.13 -5.38 -4.35
CA ASP A 196 -25.07 -4.49 -5.51
C ASP A 196 -26.22 -3.48 -5.46
N LEU A 197 -25.89 -2.23 -5.76
CA LEU A 197 -26.89 -1.18 -5.84
C LEU A 197 -27.79 -1.44 -7.06
N PRO A 198 -29.12 -1.27 -6.93
CA PRO A 198 -30.00 -1.34 -8.08
C PRO A 198 -29.70 -0.17 -9.02
N HIS A 199 -30.05 -0.32 -10.30
CA HIS A 199 -30.05 0.80 -11.23
C HIS A 199 -31.06 1.86 -10.76
N PHE A 200 -30.63 3.13 -10.75
CA PHE A 200 -31.49 4.27 -10.48
C PHE A 200 -31.79 5.05 -11.76
N PRO A 201 -33.01 5.60 -11.90
CA PRO A 201 -33.32 6.48 -13.03
C PRO A 201 -32.33 7.65 -13.11
N LYS A 202 -31.76 7.87 -14.29
CA LYS A 202 -30.72 8.88 -14.61
C LYS A 202 -29.29 8.52 -14.17
N ASP A 203 -29.03 7.28 -13.77
CA ASP A 203 -27.65 6.79 -13.73
C ASP A 203 -27.00 6.95 -15.11
N ASP A 204 -25.90 7.69 -15.16
CA ASP A 204 -25.00 7.82 -16.30
C ASP A 204 -23.59 7.47 -15.81
N LEU A 205 -23.48 6.24 -15.31
CA LEU A 205 -22.29 5.74 -14.64
C LEU A 205 -21.25 5.34 -15.67
N ASP A 206 -20.07 5.95 -15.59
CA ASP A 206 -18.88 5.50 -16.30
C ASP A 206 -18.34 4.22 -15.64
N PRO A 207 -18.39 3.04 -16.30
CA PRO A 207 -17.98 1.78 -15.70
C PRO A 207 -16.50 1.75 -15.26
N ASP A 208 -15.65 2.54 -15.93
CA ASP A 208 -14.22 2.63 -15.61
C ASP A 208 -13.97 3.45 -14.33
N ARG A 209 -14.98 4.19 -13.86
CA ARG A 209 -14.95 5.00 -12.63
C ARG A 209 -15.88 4.47 -11.55
N CYS A 210 -16.31 3.22 -11.68
CA CYS A 210 -17.16 2.51 -10.72
C CYS A 210 -16.43 1.29 -10.16
N GLY A 211 -16.88 0.77 -9.00
CA GLY A 211 -16.35 -0.45 -8.40
C GLY A 211 -14.93 -0.32 -7.85
N GLY A 212 -14.23 -1.44 -7.74
CA GLY A 212 -12.90 -1.59 -7.15
C GLY A 212 -12.90 -2.56 -5.97
N ASP A 213 -11.85 -3.38 -5.87
CA ASP A 213 -11.67 -4.39 -4.81
C ASP A 213 -11.35 -3.75 -3.45
N LEU A 214 -10.54 -2.69 -3.45
CA LEU A 214 -10.13 -1.94 -2.27
C LEU A 214 -10.33 -0.45 -2.52
N VAL A 215 -10.68 0.30 -1.48
CA VAL A 215 -10.75 1.76 -1.56
C VAL A 215 -9.96 2.41 -0.43
N ILE A 216 -9.35 3.54 -0.74
CA ILE A 216 -8.65 4.40 0.20
C ILE A 216 -9.29 5.78 0.13
N GLN A 217 -9.74 6.27 1.29
CA GLN A 217 -10.14 7.66 1.50
C GLN A 217 -9.06 8.36 2.31
N ALA A 218 -8.33 9.30 1.71
CA ALA A 218 -7.37 10.16 2.41
C ALA A 218 -7.93 11.58 2.50
N CYS A 219 -8.26 12.02 3.71
CA CYS A 219 -8.75 13.37 3.97
C CYS A 219 -7.73 14.15 4.80
N ALA A 220 -7.45 15.39 4.44
CA ALA A 220 -6.52 16.28 5.14
C ALA A 220 -6.89 17.74 4.89
N ASP A 221 -6.36 18.66 5.71
CA ASP A 221 -6.51 20.10 5.50
C ASP A 221 -5.51 20.64 4.47
N ASP A 222 -4.51 19.84 4.10
CA ASP A 222 -3.54 20.11 3.05
C ASP A 222 -3.68 19.10 1.88
N PRO A 223 -3.84 19.55 0.63
CA PRO A 223 -4.05 18.66 -0.50
C PRO A 223 -2.82 17.83 -0.85
N GLN A 224 -1.62 18.36 -0.61
CA GLN A 224 -0.35 17.68 -0.88
C GLN A 224 -0.15 16.52 0.10
N VAL A 225 -0.58 16.67 1.36
CA VAL A 225 -0.59 15.59 2.35
C VAL A 225 -1.56 14.47 1.96
N ALA A 226 -2.77 14.80 1.48
CA ALA A 226 -3.71 13.79 1.00
C ALA A 226 -3.19 13.03 -0.25
N VAL A 227 -2.57 13.76 -1.20
CA VAL A 227 -1.93 13.17 -2.38
C VAL A 227 -0.77 12.26 -1.99
N HIS A 228 0.07 12.70 -1.06
CA HIS A 228 1.21 11.94 -0.54
C HIS A 228 0.80 10.59 0.04
N ALA A 229 -0.24 10.58 0.87
CA ALA A 229 -0.72 9.37 1.50
C ALA A 229 -1.12 8.31 0.47
N VAL A 230 -1.98 8.66 -0.49
CA VAL A 230 -2.44 7.71 -1.51
C VAL A 230 -1.31 7.31 -2.45
N ARG A 231 -0.40 8.23 -2.81
CA ARG A 231 0.75 7.92 -3.68
C ARG A 231 1.68 6.90 -3.05
N ASN A 232 2.00 7.05 -1.76
CA ASN A 232 2.84 6.08 -1.05
C ASN A 232 2.16 4.72 -0.92
N LEU A 233 0.86 4.69 -0.58
CA LEU A 233 0.09 3.45 -0.49
C LEU A 233 -0.01 2.74 -1.86
N ALA A 234 -0.23 3.49 -2.93
CA ALA A 234 -0.23 2.95 -4.29
C ALA A 234 1.13 2.39 -4.70
N ARG A 235 2.25 3.05 -4.31
CA ARG A 235 3.60 2.53 -4.55
C ARG A 235 3.82 1.19 -3.85
N ALA A 236 3.36 1.05 -2.61
CA ALA A 236 3.45 -0.19 -1.85
C ALA A 236 2.55 -1.31 -2.39
N ALA A 237 1.56 -0.98 -3.22
CA ALA A 237 0.67 -1.94 -3.86
C ALA A 237 1.24 -2.55 -5.15
N PHE A 238 2.37 -2.05 -5.64
CA PHE A 238 2.97 -2.52 -6.89
C PHE A 238 3.17 -4.05 -6.90
N GLY A 239 2.61 -4.72 -7.91
CA GLY A 239 2.62 -6.17 -8.05
C GLY A 239 1.45 -6.90 -7.38
N THR A 240 0.69 -6.23 -6.51
CA THR A 240 -0.46 -6.80 -5.79
C THR A 240 -1.79 -6.17 -6.20
N ALA A 241 -1.82 -4.85 -6.39
CA ALA A 241 -3.00 -4.11 -6.82
C ALA A 241 -2.61 -2.93 -7.73
N VAL A 242 -3.56 -2.46 -8.52
CA VAL A 242 -3.42 -1.28 -9.40
C VAL A 242 -4.56 -0.31 -9.14
N ILE A 243 -4.31 0.99 -9.31
CA ILE A 243 -5.38 1.99 -9.23
C ILE A 243 -6.35 1.75 -10.39
N ARG A 244 -7.62 1.56 -10.05
CA ARG A 244 -8.73 1.50 -11.01
C ARG A 244 -9.16 2.89 -11.42
N TRP A 245 -9.48 3.72 -10.43
CA TRP A 245 -9.85 5.12 -10.61
C TRP A 245 -9.48 5.91 -9.35
N ALA A 246 -9.31 7.22 -9.50
CA ALA A 246 -9.07 8.10 -8.38
C ALA A 246 -9.74 9.46 -8.59
N GLN A 247 -10.10 10.12 -7.49
CA GLN A 247 -10.82 11.38 -7.48
C GLN A 247 -10.26 12.31 -6.41
N LEU A 248 -9.82 13.49 -6.84
CA LEU A 248 -9.51 14.60 -5.94
C LEU A 248 -10.81 15.34 -5.59
N GLY A 249 -10.97 15.67 -4.32
CA GLY A 249 -12.09 16.45 -3.80
C GLY A 249 -11.59 17.65 -3.00
N PHE A 250 -12.37 18.74 -3.03
CA PHE A 250 -12.10 19.94 -2.25
C PHE A 250 -13.39 20.51 -1.69
N GLY A 251 -13.28 21.15 -0.53
CA GLY A 251 -14.30 22.01 0.03
C GLY A 251 -15.13 21.38 1.14
N ARG A 252 -15.65 22.26 2.00
CA ARG A 252 -16.51 21.96 3.16
C ARG A 252 -17.95 21.57 2.78
N THR A 253 -18.20 21.03 1.59
CA THR A 253 -19.58 20.74 1.11
C THR A 253 -20.29 19.64 1.91
N SER A 254 -19.58 18.97 2.82
CA SER A 254 -20.10 17.98 3.78
C SER A 254 -20.16 18.48 5.23
N SER A 255 -19.93 19.77 5.52
CA SER A 255 -20.01 20.28 6.89
C SER A 255 -21.44 20.24 7.44
N THR A 256 -21.78 19.14 8.10
CA THR A 256 -22.89 19.06 9.06
C THR A 256 -22.42 19.33 10.49
N THR A 257 -21.12 19.58 10.68
CA THR A 257 -20.54 20.00 11.96
C THR A 257 -21.07 21.39 12.33
N THR A 258 -21.93 21.43 13.34
CA THR A 258 -22.35 22.69 13.95
C THR A 258 -21.17 23.23 14.76
N ALA A 259 -20.85 24.52 14.57
CA ALA A 259 -19.81 25.24 15.31
C ALA A 259 -20.07 25.26 16.82
#